data_AF-A0A836LDI3-F1
#
_entry.id   AF-A0A836LDI3-F1
#
_cell.length_a   1.000
_cell.length_b   1.000
_cell.length_c   1.000
_cell.angle_alpha   90.00
_cell.angle_beta   90.00
_cell.angle_gamma   90.00
#
_symmetry.space_group_name_H-M   'P 1'
#
loop_
_entity.id
_entity.type
_entity.pdbx_description
1 polymer ?
#
loop_
_entity_poly.entity_id
_entity_poly.type
_entity_poly.pdbx_seq_one_letter_code
_entity_poly.pdbx_strand_id
1 'polypeptide(L)'
;MGCTSSKSTTPSLVGDDTKSIEERKAAWEEIRAAIPRSKSAEDKEHRMVLFKKFDQNNSDKLSLEEVYVGCVNEMHLDKFTTRLHSILQRAFTKAKSVGKTAGGGEGSPDYVGYLEFCLMLCYIYDYFELTVMFDNVDTSGNGLINYQEFHNAAPMIGSWGCIIYDIPAGWKELDRNNTGHVTFDEFATWAVSHKLDASGDPDKTA
;
A
#
# COMPACT_ATOMS: atom_id res chain seq x y z
N MET A 1 -18.72 -31.16 -23.44
CA MET A 1 -19.03 -29.80 -22.97
C MET A 1 -19.42 -29.88 -21.50
N GLY A 2 -18.72 -29.16 -20.63
CA GLY A 2 -18.96 -29.19 -19.18
C GLY A 2 -17.76 -28.60 -18.45
N CYS A 3 -17.58 -27.29 -18.61
CA CYS A 3 -16.52 -26.51 -17.97
C CYS A 3 -16.65 -26.59 -16.44
N THR A 4 -15.64 -27.16 -15.79
CA THR A 4 -15.41 -27.00 -14.36
C THR A 4 -14.83 -25.62 -14.13
N SER A 5 -15.67 -24.65 -13.78
CA SER A 5 -15.22 -23.36 -13.29
C SER A 5 -14.56 -23.54 -11.93
N SER A 6 -13.24 -23.64 -11.92
CA SER A 6 -12.44 -23.47 -10.71
C SER A 6 -12.69 -22.06 -10.18
N LYS A 7 -13.39 -21.95 -9.06
CA LYS A 7 -13.47 -20.70 -8.30
C LYS A 7 -12.05 -20.34 -7.87
N SER A 8 -11.48 -19.31 -8.49
CA SER A 8 -10.26 -18.67 -8.03
C SER A 8 -10.57 -17.99 -6.71
N THR A 9 -10.24 -18.65 -5.59
CA THR A 9 -10.18 -17.99 -4.29
C THR A 9 -9.06 -16.97 -4.36
N THR A 10 -9.40 -15.68 -4.36
CA THR A 10 -8.44 -14.60 -4.15
C THR A 10 -7.70 -14.89 -2.84
N PRO A 11 -6.37 -15.00 -2.83
CA PRO A 11 -5.64 -15.27 -1.58
C PRO A 11 -5.89 -14.10 -0.63
N SER A 12 -6.50 -14.37 0.54
CA SER A 12 -6.58 -13.38 1.61
C SER A 12 -5.16 -12.97 1.97
N LEU A 13 -4.86 -11.68 1.83
CA LEU A 13 -3.51 -11.14 1.96
C LEU A 13 -3.00 -11.16 3.41
N VAL A 14 -3.88 -11.41 4.37
CA VAL A 14 -3.56 -11.35 5.80
C VAL A 14 -3.30 -12.76 6.37
N GLY A 15 -3.85 -13.82 5.76
CA GLY A 15 -3.83 -15.17 6.33
C GLY A 15 -2.51 -15.96 6.26
N ASP A 16 -1.48 -15.43 5.59
CA ASP A 16 -0.18 -16.12 5.37
C ASP A 16 1.04 -15.23 5.74
N ASP A 17 0.79 -14.02 6.29
CA ASP A 17 1.86 -13.20 6.86
C ASP A 17 2.12 -13.67 8.29
N THR A 18 3.36 -14.04 8.60
CA THR A 18 3.71 -14.59 9.92
C THR A 18 4.05 -13.50 10.95
N LYS A 19 4.11 -12.23 10.53
CA LYS A 19 4.32 -11.11 11.46
C LYS A 19 3.09 -10.88 12.32
N SER A 20 3.29 -10.69 13.62
CA SER A 20 2.19 -10.31 14.53
C SER A 20 1.79 -8.84 14.32
N ILE A 21 0.62 -8.45 14.84
CA ILE A 21 0.16 -7.05 14.81
C ILE A 21 1.14 -6.14 15.56
N GLU A 22 1.68 -6.60 16.69
CA GLU A 22 2.64 -5.87 17.51
C GLU A 22 3.98 -5.69 16.79
N GLU A 23 4.48 -6.75 16.14
CA GLU A 23 5.69 -6.68 15.32
C GLU A 23 5.50 -5.70 14.15
N ARG A 24 4.36 -5.75 13.46
CA ARG A 24 4.00 -4.81 12.40
C ARG A 24 3.98 -3.38 12.88
N LYS A 25 3.31 -3.11 14.00
CA LYS A 25 3.24 -1.77 14.59
C LYS A 25 4.61 -1.23 14.97
N ALA A 26 5.44 -2.04 15.63
CA ALA A 26 6.80 -1.65 16.01
C ALA A 26 7.65 -1.34 14.76
N ALA A 27 7.59 -2.19 13.74
CA ALA A 27 8.29 -1.95 12.49
C ALA A 27 7.78 -0.71 11.76
N TRP A 28 6.47 -0.45 11.78
CA TRP A 28 5.88 0.71 11.12
C TRP A 28 6.33 2.04 11.73
N GLU A 29 6.47 2.13 13.05
CA GLU A 29 6.97 3.35 13.70
C GLU A 29 8.39 3.72 13.24
N GLU A 30 9.23 2.72 12.93
CA GLU A 30 10.55 2.95 12.33
C GLU A 30 10.45 3.30 10.84
N ILE A 31 9.70 2.50 10.08
CA ILE A 31 9.66 2.53 8.61
C ILE A 31 8.94 3.77 8.07
N ARG A 32 7.88 4.23 8.74
CA ARG A 32 7.05 5.35 8.25
C ARG A 32 7.84 6.63 8.03
N ALA A 33 8.87 6.88 8.84
CA ALA A 33 9.75 8.04 8.72
C ALA A 33 10.80 7.86 7.61
N ALA A 34 11.11 6.62 7.26
CA ALA A 34 12.12 6.27 6.26
C ALA A 34 11.58 6.31 4.82
N ILE A 35 10.26 6.25 4.61
CA ILE A 35 9.65 6.32 3.28
C ILE A 35 9.33 7.78 2.91
N PRO A 36 10.09 8.41 1.99
CA PRO A 36 9.90 9.82 1.64
C PRO A 36 8.68 10.02 0.72
N ARG A 37 7.53 10.27 1.34
CA ARG A 37 6.22 10.35 0.67
C ARG A 37 5.77 11.76 0.30
N SER A 38 6.14 12.77 1.10
CA SER A 38 5.62 14.13 0.96
C SER A 38 6.16 14.84 -0.28
N LYS A 39 5.51 15.95 -0.64
CA LYS A 39 5.94 16.86 -1.72
C LYS A 39 7.03 17.86 -1.27
N SER A 40 7.65 17.62 -0.11
CA SER A 40 8.70 18.51 0.41
C SER A 40 10.00 18.35 -0.39
N ALA A 41 10.83 19.40 -0.38
CA ALA A 41 12.16 19.35 -1.00
C ALA A 41 13.10 18.34 -0.30
N GLU A 42 12.92 18.12 1.00
CA GLU A 42 13.65 17.13 1.78
C GLU A 42 13.32 15.71 1.30
N ASP A 43 12.04 15.39 1.17
CA ASP A 43 11.62 14.08 0.66
C ASP A 43 12.03 13.86 -0.79
N LYS A 44 12.05 14.92 -1.60
CA LYS A 44 12.58 14.85 -2.97
C LYS A 44 14.06 14.44 -2.98
N GLU A 45 14.89 15.07 -2.17
CA GLU A 45 16.32 14.73 -2.06
C GLU A 45 16.48 13.30 -1.53
N HIS A 46 15.72 12.90 -0.52
CA HIS A 46 15.72 11.52 -0.02
C HIS A 46 15.31 10.51 -1.09
N ARG A 47 14.30 10.79 -1.92
CA ARG A 47 13.93 9.93 -3.06
C ARG A 47 15.09 9.79 -4.05
N MET A 48 15.79 10.89 -4.36
CA MET A 48 16.96 10.86 -5.26
C MET A 48 18.09 9.99 -4.69
N VAL A 49 18.40 10.15 -3.41
CA VAL A 49 19.43 9.37 -2.71
C VAL A 49 19.07 7.88 -2.69
N LEU A 50 17.82 7.54 -2.33
CA LEU A 50 17.36 6.15 -2.33
C LEU A 50 17.39 5.53 -3.73
N PHE A 51 16.93 6.25 -4.75
CA PHE A 51 16.96 5.75 -6.13
C PHE A 51 18.37 5.35 -6.55
N LYS A 52 19.37 6.20 -6.28
CA LYS A 52 20.78 5.91 -6.57
C LYS A 52 21.33 4.73 -5.78
N LYS A 53 20.91 4.55 -4.52
CA LYS A 53 21.31 3.39 -3.71
C LYS A 53 20.74 2.08 -4.24
N PHE A 54 19.54 2.13 -4.80
CA PHE A 54 18.88 0.97 -5.40
C PHE A 54 19.48 0.62 -6.77
N ASP A 55 19.94 1.62 -7.53
CA ASP A 55 20.53 1.47 -8.86
C ASP A 55 21.99 0.98 -8.81
N GLN A 56 22.19 -0.28 -8.41
CA GLN A 56 23.52 -0.85 -8.19
C GLN A 56 24.36 -0.95 -9.48
N ASN A 57 23.71 -1.03 -10.64
CA ASN A 57 24.38 -1.13 -11.94
C ASN A 57 24.51 0.23 -12.66
N ASN A 58 24.02 1.32 -12.06
CA ASN A 58 24.00 2.68 -12.63
C ASN A 58 23.31 2.73 -14.00
N SER A 59 22.17 2.07 -14.15
CA SER A 59 21.42 2.04 -15.41
C SER A 59 20.38 3.16 -15.53
N ASP A 60 20.20 3.98 -14.49
CA ASP A 60 19.18 5.02 -14.33
C ASP A 60 17.73 4.50 -14.32
N LYS A 61 17.56 3.20 -14.04
CA LYS A 61 16.27 2.50 -13.96
C LYS A 61 16.41 1.26 -13.10
N LEU A 62 15.33 0.88 -12.41
CA LEU A 62 15.37 -0.19 -11.42
C LEU A 62 14.53 -1.37 -11.89
N SER A 63 15.11 -2.56 -11.88
CA SER A 63 14.38 -3.82 -11.99
C SER A 63 13.63 -4.14 -10.68
N LEU A 64 12.68 -5.07 -10.75
CA LEU A 64 11.97 -5.52 -9.54
C LEU A 64 12.92 -6.10 -8.48
N GLU A 65 14.00 -6.76 -8.90
CA GLU A 65 14.99 -7.33 -7.98
C GLU A 65 15.81 -6.24 -7.28
N GLU A 66 16.28 -5.23 -8.01
CA GLU A 66 16.96 -4.07 -7.42
C GLU A 66 16.05 -3.33 -6.43
N VAL A 67 14.77 -3.19 -6.76
CA VAL A 67 13.76 -2.66 -5.84
C VAL A 67 13.64 -3.53 -4.59
N TYR A 68 13.54 -4.84 -4.73
CA TYR A 68 13.43 -5.75 -3.59
C TYR A 68 14.66 -5.66 -2.68
N VAL A 69 15.87 -5.79 -3.25
CA VAL A 69 17.13 -5.70 -2.51
C VAL A 69 17.29 -4.35 -1.83
N GLY A 70 16.98 -3.25 -2.51
CA GLY A 70 17.01 -1.91 -1.92
C GLY A 70 16.03 -1.74 -0.77
N CYS A 71 14.78 -2.22 -0.93
CA CYS A 71 13.76 -2.15 0.13
C CYS A 71 14.16 -2.94 1.38
N VAL A 72 14.85 -4.07 1.24
CA VAL A 72 15.35 -4.86 2.37
C VAL A 72 16.59 -4.21 3.00
N ASN A 73 17.58 -3.83 2.20
CA ASN A 73 18.88 -3.40 2.71
C ASN A 73 18.92 -1.95 3.17
N GLU A 74 18.23 -1.04 2.48
CA GLU A 74 18.28 0.40 2.78
C GLU A 74 17.12 0.86 3.65
N MET A 75 15.97 0.17 3.56
CA MET A 75 14.73 0.60 4.21
C MET A 75 14.18 -0.42 5.21
N HIS A 76 14.71 -1.65 5.22
CA HIS A 76 14.32 -2.73 6.13
C HIS A 76 12.81 -3.03 6.14
N LEU A 77 12.17 -2.95 4.97
CA LEU A 77 10.71 -3.13 4.85
C LEU A 77 10.25 -4.56 5.17
N ASP A 78 11.15 -5.54 5.13
CA ASP A 78 10.90 -6.94 5.48
C ASP A 78 10.62 -7.14 6.98
N LYS A 79 11.02 -6.18 7.82
CA LYS A 79 10.61 -6.15 9.23
C LYS A 79 9.09 -6.05 9.38
N PHE A 80 8.42 -5.33 8.48
CA PHE A 80 6.98 -5.12 8.52
C PHE A 80 6.19 -6.36 8.07
N THR A 81 6.63 -7.04 7.02
CA THR A 81 5.83 -8.13 6.42
C THR A 81 6.73 -9.16 5.75
N THR A 82 6.39 -10.44 5.93
CA THR A 82 7.08 -11.51 5.18
C THR A 82 6.67 -11.57 3.71
N ARG A 83 5.62 -10.84 3.32
CA ARG A 83 5.03 -10.84 1.98
C ARG A 83 5.53 -9.67 1.11
N LEU A 84 6.63 -9.04 1.52
CA LEU A 84 7.19 -7.84 0.88
C LEU A 84 7.29 -7.99 -0.64
N HIS A 85 7.78 -9.13 -1.14
CA HIS A 85 7.93 -9.36 -2.58
C HIS A 85 6.60 -9.21 -3.35
N SER A 86 5.50 -9.73 -2.80
CA SER A 86 4.17 -9.63 -3.44
C SER A 86 3.64 -8.20 -3.45
N ILE A 87 3.92 -7.44 -2.37
CA ILE A 87 3.52 -6.03 -2.25
C ILE A 87 4.32 -5.18 -3.24
N LEU A 88 5.63 -5.42 -3.34
CA LEU A 88 6.49 -4.72 -4.29
C LEU A 88 6.10 -5.02 -5.75
N GLN A 89 5.75 -6.25 -6.11
CA GLN A 89 5.23 -6.57 -7.45
C GLN A 89 3.97 -5.76 -7.81
N ARG A 90 3.05 -5.63 -6.85
CA ARG A 90 1.82 -4.83 -7.02
C ARG A 90 2.14 -3.34 -7.14
N ALA A 91 2.99 -2.83 -6.25
CA ALA A 91 3.42 -1.44 -6.25
C ALA A 91 4.14 -1.07 -7.56
N PHE A 92 5.06 -1.92 -8.03
CA PHE A 92 5.80 -1.78 -9.28
C PHE A 92 4.85 -1.75 -10.49
N THR A 93 3.90 -2.66 -10.55
CA THR A 93 2.90 -2.72 -11.63
C THR A 93 1.99 -1.48 -11.60
N LYS A 94 1.53 -1.08 -10.41
CA LYS A 94 0.67 0.10 -10.25
C LYS A 94 1.42 1.38 -10.61
N ALA A 95 2.64 1.54 -10.14
CA ALA A 95 3.49 2.69 -10.43
C ALA A 95 3.70 2.89 -11.93
N LYS A 96 4.03 1.82 -12.69
CA LYS A 96 4.12 1.88 -14.15
C LYS A 96 2.80 2.28 -14.80
N SER A 97 1.67 1.75 -14.30
CA SER A 97 0.35 2.08 -14.85
C SER A 97 0.01 3.56 -14.69
N VAL A 98 0.41 4.17 -13.57
CA VAL A 98 0.20 5.60 -13.26
C VAL A 98 1.26 6.49 -13.90
N GLY A 99 2.52 6.04 -13.98
CA GLY A 99 3.61 6.76 -14.64
C GLY A 99 3.29 7.03 -16.11
N LYS A 100 2.72 6.05 -16.82
CA LYS A 100 2.23 6.20 -18.20
C LYS A 100 1.21 7.33 -18.36
N THR A 101 0.34 7.54 -17.37
CA THR A 101 -0.68 8.60 -17.42
C THR A 101 -0.17 9.93 -16.87
N ALA A 102 0.89 9.93 -16.05
CA ALA A 102 1.49 11.11 -15.42
C ALA A 102 2.59 11.79 -16.28
N GLY A 103 2.77 11.35 -17.53
CA GLY A 103 3.73 11.92 -18.49
C GLY A 103 5.08 11.20 -18.55
N GLY A 104 5.21 10.02 -17.93
CA GLY A 104 6.24 9.06 -18.29
C GLY A 104 5.91 8.48 -19.67
N GLY A 105 6.90 8.37 -20.57
CA GLY A 105 6.69 7.83 -21.93
C GLY A 105 6.25 6.37 -21.95
N GLU A 106 6.43 5.68 -23.09
CA GLU A 106 6.28 4.21 -23.14
C GLU A 106 7.32 3.55 -22.23
N GLY A 107 6.95 3.39 -20.95
CA GLY A 107 7.80 2.77 -19.94
C GLY A 107 8.09 1.30 -20.25
N SER A 108 9.24 0.83 -19.79
CA SER A 108 9.61 -0.58 -19.91
C SER A 108 8.69 -1.47 -19.05
N PRO A 109 8.31 -2.67 -19.51
CA PRO A 109 7.61 -3.62 -18.66
C PRO A 109 8.49 -4.12 -17.50
N ASP A 110 9.81 -4.08 -17.63
CA ASP A 110 10.73 -4.76 -16.72
C ASP A 110 11.43 -3.82 -15.74
N TYR A 111 11.31 -2.50 -15.96
CA TYR A 111 12.00 -1.48 -15.17
C TYR A 111 11.05 -0.36 -14.74
N VAL A 112 11.40 0.30 -13.64
CA VAL A 112 10.84 1.59 -13.21
C VAL A 112 11.90 2.67 -13.30
N GLY A 113 11.55 3.80 -13.92
CA GLY A 113 12.33 5.04 -13.85
C GLY A 113 12.06 5.80 -12.54
N TYR A 114 12.73 6.94 -12.37
CA TYR A 114 12.64 7.74 -11.15
C TYR A 114 11.20 8.12 -10.76
N LEU A 115 10.38 8.59 -11.70
CA LEU A 115 8.97 8.94 -11.42
C LEU A 115 8.18 7.73 -10.90
N GLU A 116 8.31 6.58 -11.56
CA GLU A 116 7.60 5.36 -11.17
C GLU A 116 8.10 4.85 -9.81
N PHE A 117 9.39 4.96 -9.53
CA PHE A 117 9.95 4.70 -8.21
C PHE A 117 9.32 5.59 -7.13
N CYS A 118 9.16 6.90 -7.38
CA CYS A 118 8.52 7.82 -6.44
C CYS A 118 7.05 7.41 -6.17
N LEU A 119 6.29 7.12 -7.22
CA LEU A 119 4.90 6.65 -7.12
C LEU A 119 4.79 5.31 -6.39
N MET A 120 5.75 4.41 -6.60
CA MET A 120 5.83 3.12 -5.93
C MET A 120 6.05 3.30 -4.43
N LEU A 121 6.94 4.20 -3.99
CA LEU A 121 7.16 4.50 -2.57
C LEU A 121 5.87 5.02 -1.91
N CYS A 122 5.12 5.91 -2.58
CA CYS A 122 3.82 6.36 -2.09
C CYS A 122 2.84 5.19 -1.93
N TYR A 123 2.77 4.28 -2.91
CA TYR A 123 1.91 3.10 -2.83
C TYR A 123 2.29 2.18 -1.67
N ILE A 124 3.59 1.93 -1.46
CA ILE A 124 4.07 1.10 -0.36
C ILE A 124 3.70 1.72 0.99
N TYR A 125 3.92 3.03 1.15
CA TYR A 125 3.52 3.76 2.35
C TYR A 125 2.03 3.57 2.62
N ASP A 126 1.18 3.85 1.61
CA ASP A 126 -0.27 3.74 1.74
C ASP A 126 -0.70 2.32 2.12
N TYR A 127 -0.14 1.31 1.46
CA TYR A 127 -0.43 -0.08 1.78
C TYR A 127 -0.08 -0.43 3.23
N PHE A 128 1.11 -0.04 3.70
CA PHE A 128 1.58 -0.33 5.06
C PHE A 128 0.71 0.39 6.10
N GLU A 129 0.43 1.66 5.85
CA GLU A 129 -0.42 2.45 6.71
C GLU A 129 -1.83 1.84 6.81
N LEU A 130 -2.44 1.48 5.68
CA LEU A 130 -3.74 0.82 5.62
C LEU A 130 -3.74 -0.56 6.30
N THR A 131 -2.62 -1.30 6.24
CA THR A 131 -2.47 -2.59 6.92
C THR A 131 -2.52 -2.40 8.44
N VAL A 132 -1.76 -1.42 8.97
CA VAL A 132 -1.81 -1.07 10.40
C VAL A 132 -3.19 -0.57 10.81
N MET A 133 -3.86 0.18 9.93
CA MET A 133 -5.23 0.61 10.17
C MET A 133 -6.17 -0.59 10.28
N PHE A 134 -6.11 -1.50 9.31
CA PHE A 134 -6.94 -2.70 9.28
C PHE A 134 -6.73 -3.55 10.54
N ASP A 135 -5.47 -3.78 10.93
CA ASP A 135 -5.11 -4.54 12.14
C ASP A 135 -5.68 -3.94 13.44
N ASN A 136 -5.87 -2.61 13.47
CA ASN A 136 -6.48 -1.94 14.63
C ASN A 136 -8.01 -2.07 14.64
N VAL A 137 -8.63 -2.24 13.47
CA VAL A 137 -10.08 -2.40 13.34
C VAL A 137 -10.47 -3.87 13.54
N ASP A 138 -9.74 -4.82 12.94
CA ASP A 138 -9.94 -6.26 13.11
C ASP A 138 -9.43 -6.74 14.48
N THR A 139 -10.21 -6.43 15.52
CA THR A 139 -9.91 -6.85 16.89
C THR A 139 -9.98 -8.36 17.09
N SER A 140 -10.69 -9.07 16.21
CA SER A 140 -10.80 -10.53 16.25
C SER A 140 -9.57 -11.23 15.68
N GLY A 141 -8.78 -10.56 14.84
CA GLY A 141 -7.58 -11.09 14.19
C GLY A 141 -7.87 -12.16 13.15
N ASN A 142 -9.09 -12.21 12.61
CA ASN A 142 -9.51 -13.22 11.64
C ASN A 142 -9.25 -12.80 10.18
N GLY A 143 -8.70 -11.61 9.96
CA GLY A 143 -8.43 -11.03 8.65
C GLY A 143 -9.67 -10.42 7.97
N LEU A 144 -10.76 -10.22 8.72
CA LEU A 144 -12.05 -9.70 8.25
C LEU A 144 -12.63 -8.72 9.28
N ILE A 145 -13.07 -7.56 8.82
CA ILE A 145 -13.76 -6.59 9.67
C ILE A 145 -15.26 -6.89 9.65
N ASN A 146 -15.89 -7.05 10.80
CA ASN A 146 -17.34 -7.12 10.93
C ASN A 146 -17.95 -5.74 11.30
N TYR A 147 -19.29 -5.64 11.27
CA TYR A 147 -19.99 -4.38 11.56
C TYR A 147 -19.66 -3.82 12.95
N GLN A 148 -19.56 -4.67 13.97
CA GLN A 148 -19.30 -4.22 15.34
C GLN A 148 -17.88 -3.67 15.50
N GLU A 149 -16.91 -4.31 14.86
CA GLU A 149 -15.52 -3.86 14.79
C GLU A 149 -15.41 -2.51 14.09
N PHE A 150 -16.03 -2.37 12.92
CA PHE A 150 -16.09 -1.10 12.19
C PHE A 150 -16.76 0.01 13.00
N HIS A 151 -17.92 -0.27 13.59
CA HIS A 151 -18.66 0.69 14.41
C HIS A 151 -17.81 1.19 15.58
N ASN A 152 -17.12 0.29 16.27
CA ASN A 152 -16.27 0.65 17.41
C ASN A 152 -15.02 1.43 16.97
N ALA A 153 -14.48 1.15 15.79
CA ALA A 153 -13.30 1.81 15.26
C ALA A 153 -13.61 3.12 14.51
N ALA A 154 -14.87 3.47 14.25
CA ALA A 154 -15.24 4.66 13.48
C ALA A 154 -14.58 5.97 13.98
N PRO A 155 -14.47 6.25 15.31
CA PRO A 155 -13.74 7.42 15.78
C PRO A 155 -12.23 7.39 15.46
N MET A 156 -11.61 6.21 15.54
CA MET A 156 -10.20 5.99 15.20
C MET A 156 -9.96 6.20 13.70
N ILE A 157 -10.82 5.63 12.86
CA ILE A 157 -10.80 5.83 11.40
C ILE A 157 -10.95 7.32 11.05
N GLY A 158 -11.80 8.04 11.78
CA GLY A 158 -11.94 9.50 11.65
C GLY A 158 -10.64 10.26 11.93
N SER A 159 -9.86 9.86 12.94
CA SER A 159 -8.56 10.47 13.26
C SER A 159 -7.50 10.29 12.18
N TRP A 160 -7.67 9.31 11.30
CA TRP A 160 -6.81 9.06 10.15
C TRP A 160 -7.20 9.83 8.88
N GLY A 161 -8.23 10.68 8.97
CA GLY A 161 -8.70 11.53 7.86
C GLY A 161 -9.95 11.00 7.16
N CYS A 162 -10.44 9.81 7.52
CA CYS A 162 -11.66 9.23 6.96
C CYS A 162 -12.84 9.45 7.92
N ILE A 163 -13.36 10.68 7.98
CA ILE A 163 -14.48 11.01 8.89
C ILE A 163 -15.76 10.32 8.43
N ILE A 164 -16.28 9.41 9.27
CA ILE A 164 -17.54 8.70 9.04
C ILE A 164 -18.65 9.42 9.81
N TYR A 165 -19.49 10.18 9.10
CA TYR A 165 -20.63 10.89 9.71
C TYR A 165 -21.84 9.98 9.94
N ASP A 166 -22.01 8.96 9.10
CA ASP A 166 -23.10 7.99 9.16
C ASP A 166 -22.49 6.58 9.10
N ILE A 167 -22.42 5.91 10.26
CA ILE A 167 -21.82 4.57 10.38
C ILE A 167 -22.57 3.53 9.55
N PRO A 168 -23.92 3.43 9.61
CA PRO A 168 -24.68 2.54 8.71
C PRO A 168 -24.40 2.78 7.22
N ALA A 169 -24.34 4.03 6.78
CA ALA A 169 -24.03 4.34 5.38
C ALA A 169 -22.59 3.95 5.02
N GLY A 170 -21.62 4.32 5.88
CA GLY A 170 -20.22 3.96 5.70
C GLY A 170 -20.01 2.45 5.63
N TRP A 171 -20.70 1.68 6.48
CA TRP A 171 -20.65 0.22 6.43
C TRP A 171 -21.15 -0.34 5.10
N LYS A 172 -22.26 0.20 4.59
CA LYS A 172 -22.82 -0.24 3.30
C LYS A 172 -21.90 0.07 2.12
N GLU A 173 -21.12 1.14 2.21
CA GLU A 173 -20.08 1.46 1.22
C GLU A 173 -18.87 0.53 1.32
N LEU A 174 -18.59 0.02 2.52
CA LEU A 174 -17.46 -0.85 2.81
C LEU A 174 -17.76 -2.32 2.44
N ASP A 175 -18.90 -2.85 2.89
CA ASP A 175 -19.42 -4.19 2.59
C ASP A 175 -20.19 -4.22 1.25
N ARG A 176 -19.50 -3.87 0.16
CA ARG A 176 -20.12 -3.70 -1.18
C ARG A 176 -20.75 -4.98 -1.72
N ASN A 177 -20.21 -6.13 -1.31
CA ASN A 177 -20.70 -7.44 -1.72
C ASN A 177 -21.77 -8.02 -0.78
N ASN A 178 -22.13 -7.29 0.30
CA ASN A 178 -23.08 -7.70 1.33
C ASN A 178 -22.78 -9.10 1.91
N THR A 179 -21.51 -9.39 2.17
CA THR A 179 -21.10 -10.65 2.80
C THR A 179 -21.21 -10.59 4.32
N GLY A 180 -21.45 -9.41 4.89
CA GLY A 180 -21.45 -9.18 6.33
C GLY A 180 -20.05 -9.04 6.92
N HIS A 181 -19.03 -9.09 6.08
CA HIS A 181 -17.62 -9.00 6.42
C HIS A 181 -16.89 -8.16 5.38
N VAL A 182 -15.83 -7.51 5.81
CA VAL A 182 -15.00 -6.66 4.97
C VAL A 182 -13.60 -7.25 4.92
N THR A 183 -13.12 -7.49 3.70
CA THR A 183 -11.73 -7.87 3.45
C THR A 183 -10.79 -6.67 3.49
N PHE A 184 -9.50 -6.93 3.64
CA PHE A 184 -8.47 -5.88 3.53
C PHE A 184 -8.57 -5.10 2.22
N ASP A 185 -8.81 -5.78 1.08
CA ASP A 185 -8.90 -5.12 -0.23
C ASP A 185 -10.10 -4.16 -0.32
N GLU A 186 -11.23 -4.52 0.29
CA GLU A 186 -12.43 -3.66 0.38
C GLU A 186 -12.18 -2.45 1.27
N PHE A 187 -11.59 -2.68 2.45
CA PHE A 187 -11.20 -1.62 3.36
C PHE A 187 -10.18 -0.66 2.74
N ALA A 188 -9.14 -1.19 2.11
CA ALA A 188 -8.12 -0.39 1.44
C ALA A 188 -8.73 0.43 0.31
N THR A 189 -9.59 -0.16 -0.52
CA THR A 189 -10.27 0.57 -1.61
C THR A 189 -11.13 1.71 -1.08
N TRP A 190 -11.90 1.45 -0.02
CA TRP A 190 -12.74 2.46 0.63
C TRP A 190 -11.91 3.57 1.27
N ALA A 191 -10.86 3.22 2.01
CA ALA A 191 -10.01 4.21 2.68
C ALA A 191 -9.25 5.06 1.65
N VAL A 192 -8.75 4.46 0.56
CA VAL A 192 -8.15 5.14 -0.58
C VAL A 192 -9.12 6.15 -1.20
N SER A 193 -10.39 5.79 -1.42
CA SER A 193 -11.36 6.74 -2.01
C SER A 193 -11.75 7.89 -1.08
N HIS A 194 -11.61 7.71 0.23
CA HIS A 194 -11.91 8.72 1.24
C HIS A 194 -10.69 9.56 1.64
N LYS A 195 -9.48 9.03 1.45
CA LYS A 195 -8.19 9.66 1.80
C LYS A 195 -7.51 10.33 0.61
N LEU A 196 -7.76 9.90 -0.63
CA LEU A 196 -7.08 10.46 -1.80
C LEU A 196 -7.74 11.73 -2.33
N ASP A 197 -7.06 12.85 -2.10
CA ASP A 197 -6.60 13.65 -3.24
C ASP A 197 -5.69 12.75 -4.08
N ALA A 198 -6.04 12.52 -5.36
CA ALA A 198 -5.23 11.72 -6.28
C ALA A 198 -3.85 12.38 -6.48
N SER A 199 -2.89 12.07 -5.61
CA SER A 199 -1.58 12.70 -5.68
C SER A 199 -0.85 12.14 -6.90
N GLY A 200 -0.78 12.95 -7.95
CA GLY A 200 0.14 12.76 -9.07
C GLY A 200 1.60 12.78 -8.59
N ASP A 201 2.52 12.97 -9.54
CA ASP A 201 3.96 13.06 -9.27
C ASP A 201 4.27 13.88 -7.98
N PRO A 202 4.79 13.27 -6.91
CA PRO A 202 5.03 13.96 -5.65
C PRO A 202 6.13 15.02 -5.79
N ASP A 203 6.94 14.96 -6.86
CA ASP A 203 7.99 15.94 -7.17
C ASP A 203 7.54 17.06 -8.10
N LYS A 204 6.32 16.97 -8.66
CA LYS A 204 5.65 18.12 -9.28
C LYS A 204 4.95 18.91 -8.19
N THR A 205 5.49 20.08 -7.89
CA THR A 205 4.77 21.11 -7.14
C THR A 205 3.48 21.47 -7.89
N ALA A 206 2.40 21.65 -7.15
CA ALA A 206 1.17 22.25 -7.70
C ALA A 206 1.46 23.65 -8.26
#